data_AF-Q5DHP9-F1
#
_entry.id   AF-Q5DHP9-F1
#
_cell.length_a   1.000
_cell.length_b   1.000
_cell.length_c   1.000
_cell.angle_alpha   90.00
_cell.angle_beta   90.00
_cell.angle_gamma   90.00
#
_symmetry.space_group_name_H-M   'P 1'
#
loop_
_entity.id
_entity.type
_entity.pdbx_description
1 polymer ?
#
loop_
_entity_poly.entity_id
_entity_poly.type
_entity_poly.pdbx_seq_one_letter_code
_entity_poly.pdbx_strand_id
1 'polypeptide(L)'
;MPTYIPINGGCVVCAWLPPTNDYHGSSSSNVGINLVDRGPRINECSAHCYCACCNRPMPFQTTLQLHGMNRTECEVCRHTFCSLINPHGCSTCDGYCLSRVQDLTRYNSIPRTLLLNNRIETRILDDYLTSQGISIPIFISQCLSLYINTTVIYPSCILNENSLICKNCGEYLLSQLAYQYRVSICSDELPNDVITKPNCYYGRYCRYQSYNYHHARRFNHICERSF
;
A
#
# COMPACT_ATOMS: atom_id res chain seq x y z
N MET A 1 44.68 6.16 29.68
CA MET A 1 43.39 5.52 30.01
C MET A 1 42.82 4.96 28.72
N PRO A 2 42.60 3.64 28.60
CA PRO A 2 42.09 3.06 27.36
C PRO A 2 40.58 3.28 27.26
N THR A 3 40.15 3.89 26.16
CA THR A 3 38.75 4.04 25.75
C THR A 3 38.19 2.66 25.36
N TYR A 4 37.26 2.14 26.14
CA TYR A 4 36.50 0.93 25.80
C TYR A 4 35.59 1.23 24.60
N ILE A 5 35.99 0.81 23.41
CA ILE A 5 35.09 0.67 22.26
C ILE A 5 34.46 -0.73 22.39
N PRO A 6 33.13 -0.90 22.38
CA PRO A 6 32.54 -2.23 22.38
C PRO A 6 32.70 -2.87 20.99
N ILE A 7 33.67 -3.79 20.84
CA ILE A 7 34.11 -4.35 19.53
C ILE A 7 33.26 -5.55 19.06
N ASN A 8 32.19 -5.97 19.76
CA ASN A 8 31.51 -7.24 19.46
C ASN A 8 29.97 -7.19 19.30
N GLY A 9 29.37 -6.01 19.13
CA GLY A 9 27.94 -5.90 18.79
C GLY A 9 27.76 -5.91 17.27
N GLY A 10 27.01 -6.87 16.72
CA GLY A 10 26.54 -6.79 15.32
C GLY A 10 25.49 -5.67 15.16
N CYS A 11 25.27 -5.21 13.93
CA CYS A 11 24.26 -4.18 13.68
C CYS A 11 22.84 -4.74 13.91
N VAL A 12 22.13 -4.20 14.91
CA VAL A 12 20.75 -4.60 15.26
C VAL A 12 19.74 -4.30 14.14
N VAL A 13 20.04 -3.35 13.27
CA VAL A 13 19.18 -2.97 12.13
C VAL A 13 19.36 -3.95 10.97
N CYS A 14 20.59 -4.38 10.70
CA CYS A 14 20.90 -5.37 9.67
C CYS A 14 20.64 -6.82 10.09
N ALA A 15 20.31 -7.07 11.36
CA ALA A 15 19.87 -8.38 11.84
C ALA A 15 18.55 -8.86 11.19
N TRP A 16 17.81 -7.97 10.51
CA TRP A 16 16.62 -8.33 9.74
C TRP A 16 16.95 -8.96 8.38
N LEU A 17 18.19 -8.87 7.92
CA LEU A 17 18.59 -9.45 6.64
C LEU A 17 18.96 -10.93 6.81
N PRO A 18 18.65 -11.79 5.83
CA PRO A 18 19.20 -13.14 5.82
C PRO A 18 20.74 -13.07 5.82
N PRO A 19 21.43 -14.03 6.46
CA PRO A 19 22.88 -14.07 6.47
C PRO A 19 23.40 -14.08 5.03
N THR A 20 24.34 -13.19 4.73
CA THR A 20 25.06 -13.20 3.45
C THR A 20 25.93 -14.45 3.44
N ASN A 21 25.51 -15.48 2.71
CA ASN A 21 26.38 -16.60 2.39
C ASN A 21 27.48 -16.09 1.46
N ASP A 22 28.56 -15.57 2.04
CA ASP A 22 29.79 -15.38 1.31
C ASP A 22 30.30 -16.75 0.90
N TYR A 23 30.21 -17.01 -0.41
CA TYR A 23 30.76 -18.17 -1.09
C TYR A 23 32.29 -18.11 -1.03
N HIS A 24 32.87 -18.39 0.14
CA HIS A 24 34.25 -18.85 0.25
C HIS A 24 34.21 -20.30 0.72
N GLY A 25 34.39 -21.19 -0.25
CA GLY A 25 34.34 -22.63 -0.05
C GLY A 25 35.28 -23.07 1.06
N SER A 26 34.73 -23.81 2.02
CA SER A 26 35.40 -24.92 2.70
C SER A 26 34.33 -25.74 3.42
N SER A 27 34.47 -27.03 3.25
CA SER A 27 33.53 -28.09 3.56
C SER A 27 33.20 -28.22 5.05
N SER A 28 32.04 -28.84 5.29
CA SER A 28 31.69 -29.69 6.44
C SER A 28 30.97 -29.06 7.63
N SER A 29 29.80 -29.65 7.88
CA SER A 29 29.27 -30.14 9.16
C SER A 29 28.26 -29.29 9.97
N ASN A 30 27.14 -29.97 10.22
CA ASN A 30 26.17 -29.85 11.32
C ASN A 30 25.37 -28.55 11.47
N VAL A 31 24.11 -28.64 11.02
CA VAL A 31 23.02 -27.73 11.32
C VAL A 31 22.66 -27.84 12.81
N GLY A 32 23.29 -27.01 13.62
CA GLY A 32 22.81 -26.63 14.94
C GLY A 32 22.32 -25.19 14.88
N ILE A 33 21.01 -24.99 15.00
CA ILE A 33 20.38 -23.66 15.02
C ILE A 33 20.72 -23.00 16.37
N ASN A 34 21.87 -22.31 16.44
CA ASN A 34 22.18 -21.41 17.54
C ASN A 34 21.59 -20.04 17.23
N LEU A 35 20.47 -19.72 17.88
CA LEU A 35 19.80 -18.41 17.90
C LEU A 35 20.67 -17.35 18.61
N VAL A 36 21.79 -16.99 18.00
CA VAL A 36 22.60 -15.82 18.37
C VAL A 36 22.98 -15.03 17.13
N ASP A 37 22.02 -14.84 16.20
CA ASP A 37 22.23 -14.04 14.99
C ASP A 37 22.35 -12.56 15.35
N ARG A 38 23.56 -12.15 15.71
CA ARG A 38 23.98 -10.76 15.61
C ARG A 38 24.09 -10.47 14.12
N GLY A 39 23.37 -9.44 13.63
CA GLY A 39 23.53 -8.96 12.26
C GLY A 39 25.00 -8.66 11.91
N PRO A 40 25.33 -8.38 10.64
CA PRO A 40 26.71 -8.18 10.19
C PRO A 40 27.48 -7.22 11.10
N ARG A 41 28.79 -7.42 11.24
CA ARG A 41 29.60 -6.59 12.14
C ARG A 41 29.43 -5.12 11.75
N ILE A 42 29.50 -4.20 12.72
CA ILE A 42 29.25 -2.76 12.46
C ILE A 42 30.16 -2.19 11.37
N ASN A 43 31.38 -2.71 11.21
CA ASN A 43 32.33 -2.34 10.14
C ASN A 43 31.98 -2.92 8.75
N GLU A 44 31.07 -3.89 8.68
CA GLU A 44 30.49 -4.47 7.46
C GLU A 44 29.06 -3.95 7.22
N CYS A 45 28.61 -2.99 8.03
CA CYS A 45 27.26 -2.46 7.97
C CYS A 45 27.07 -1.57 6.75
N SER A 46 26.15 -1.96 5.86
CA SER A 46 25.65 -1.11 4.78
C SER A 46 25.01 0.18 5.33
N ALA A 47 24.79 1.16 4.45
CA ALA A 47 24.02 2.35 4.78
C ALA A 47 22.64 1.97 5.37
N HIS A 48 22.03 2.88 6.12
CA HIS A 48 20.67 2.74 6.64
C HIS A 48 19.76 3.78 6.01
N CYS A 49 18.51 3.41 5.80
CA CYS A 49 17.44 4.36 5.50
C CYS A 49 16.36 4.27 6.59
N TYR A 50 15.35 5.12 6.47
CA TYR A 50 14.23 5.15 7.41
C TYR A 50 12.96 4.66 6.72
N CYS A 51 12.18 3.85 7.42
CA CYS A 51 10.85 3.52 6.96
C CYS A 51 9.98 4.77 6.94
N ALA A 52 9.42 5.13 5.80
CA ALA A 52 8.56 6.31 5.67
C ALA A 52 7.22 6.19 6.43
N CYS A 53 6.88 5.01 6.95
CA CYS A 53 5.70 4.79 7.77
C CYS A 53 5.98 4.93 9.28
N CYS A 54 6.96 4.19 9.82
CA CYS A 54 7.22 4.15 11.26
C CYS A 54 8.47 4.95 11.71
N ASN A 55 9.20 5.53 10.76
CA ASN A 55 10.45 6.27 10.97
C ASN A 55 11.53 5.50 11.74
N ARG A 56 11.47 4.17 11.73
CA ARG A 56 12.52 3.31 12.30
C ARG A 56 13.63 3.08 11.26
N PRO A 57 14.89 2.99 11.71
CA PRO A 57 16.00 2.67 10.83
C PRO A 57 15.83 1.27 10.25
N MET A 58 16.24 1.10 9.00
CA MET A 58 16.23 -0.16 8.27
C MET A 58 17.46 -0.26 7.36
N PRO A 59 17.91 -1.48 7.00
CA PRO A 59 19.02 -1.65 6.08
C PRO A 59 18.71 -0.99 4.73
N PHE A 60 19.62 -0.16 4.24
CA PHE A 60 19.54 0.36 2.90
C PHE A 60 19.99 -0.72 1.92
N GLN A 61 19.05 -1.24 1.13
CA GLN A 61 19.34 -2.21 0.09
C GLN A 61 19.34 -1.49 -1.25
N THR A 62 20.52 -1.28 -1.83
CA THR A 62 20.61 -0.84 -3.22
C THR A 62 20.10 -1.93 -4.15
N THR A 63 19.41 -1.51 -5.21
CA THR A 63 18.76 -2.34 -6.25
C THR A 63 19.68 -3.40 -6.88
N LEU A 64 21.00 -3.28 -6.72
CA LEU A 64 22.05 -4.13 -7.29
C LEU A 64 22.32 -5.44 -6.52
N GLN A 65 21.90 -5.60 -5.26
CA GLN A 65 22.28 -6.75 -4.43
C GLN A 65 21.28 -7.93 -4.44
N LEU A 66 20.23 -7.90 -5.26
CA LEU A 66 19.07 -8.77 -5.04
C LEU A 66 18.69 -9.59 -6.26
N HIS A 67 18.99 -10.89 -6.16
CA HIS A 67 18.16 -11.93 -6.78
C HIS A 67 16.73 -11.84 -6.22
N GLY A 68 15.92 -10.95 -6.79
CA GLY A 68 14.45 -11.00 -6.81
C GLY A 68 13.65 -10.69 -5.53
N MET A 69 14.22 -10.63 -4.33
CA MET A 69 13.40 -10.80 -3.12
C MET A 69 13.27 -9.63 -2.13
N ASN A 70 14.09 -8.57 -2.17
CA ASN A 70 14.05 -7.54 -1.10
C ASN A 70 13.91 -6.10 -1.62
N ARG A 71 12.93 -5.84 -2.50
CA ARG A 71 12.57 -4.44 -2.79
C ARG A 71 11.79 -3.88 -1.61
N THR A 72 12.27 -2.77 -1.04
CA THR A 72 11.63 -2.09 0.10
C THR A 72 11.03 -0.75 -0.29
N GLU A 73 11.06 -0.40 -1.58
CA GLU A 73 10.51 0.84 -2.11
C GLU A 73 9.11 0.65 -2.67
N CYS A 74 8.26 1.66 -2.48
CA CYS A 74 7.04 1.78 -3.26
C CYS A 74 7.34 2.20 -4.70
N GLU A 75 6.82 1.48 -5.69
CA GLU A 75 7.07 1.77 -7.11
C GLU A 75 6.48 3.11 -7.57
N VAL A 76 5.49 3.63 -6.83
CA VAL A 76 4.85 4.93 -7.09
C VAL A 76 5.64 6.08 -6.47
N CYS A 77 5.73 6.13 -5.14
CA CYS A 77 6.31 7.29 -4.43
C CYS A 77 7.82 7.17 -4.17
N ARG A 78 8.43 6.01 -4.43
CA ARG A 78 9.86 5.71 -4.25
C ARG A 78 10.39 5.85 -2.81
N HIS A 79 9.51 6.03 -1.82
CA HIS A 79 9.88 5.94 -0.42
C HIS A 79 10.09 4.48 0.02
N THR A 80 10.96 4.30 1.00
CA THR A 80 11.33 3.01 1.59
C THR A 80 10.46 2.63 2.78
N PHE A 81 10.20 1.33 2.95
CA PHE A 81 9.27 0.79 3.93
C PHE A 81 9.77 -0.54 4.50
N CYS A 82 9.51 -0.79 5.79
CA CYS A 82 10.12 -1.91 6.50
C CYS A 82 9.34 -3.23 6.44
N SER A 83 8.08 -3.25 6.00
CA SER A 83 7.17 -4.39 6.21
C SER A 83 7.63 -5.71 5.59
N LEU A 84 8.36 -5.67 4.47
CA LEU A 84 8.80 -6.89 3.78
C LEU A 84 10.09 -7.49 4.36
N ILE A 85 10.85 -6.71 5.13
CA ILE A 85 12.13 -7.13 5.71
C ILE A 85 12.10 -7.24 7.23
N ASN A 86 11.19 -6.53 7.90
CA ASN A 86 11.02 -6.63 9.34
C ASN A 86 10.13 -7.85 9.66
N PRO A 87 10.64 -8.89 10.36
CA PRO A 87 9.87 -10.09 10.67
C PRO A 87 8.61 -9.84 11.52
N HIS A 88 8.59 -8.73 12.26
CA HIS A 88 7.44 -8.32 13.07
C HIS A 88 6.48 -7.38 12.32
N GLY A 89 6.76 -7.08 11.05
CA GLY A 89 6.05 -6.09 10.26
C GLY A 89 6.27 -4.66 10.77
N CYS A 90 5.66 -3.69 10.08
CA CYS A 90 5.68 -2.30 10.51
C CYS A 90 4.90 -2.06 11.80
N SER A 91 5.53 -1.38 12.78
CA SER A 91 4.95 -1.11 14.10
C SER A 91 3.81 -0.08 14.12
N THR A 92 3.55 0.62 13.00
CA THR A 92 2.59 1.74 12.95
C THR A 92 1.34 1.43 12.12
N CYS A 93 1.34 0.35 11.33
CA CYS A 93 0.26 0.07 10.37
C CYS A 93 -0.06 -1.42 10.26
N ASP A 94 -0.21 -2.08 11.41
CA ASP A 94 -0.56 -3.50 11.53
C ASP A 94 0.34 -4.43 10.72
N GLY A 95 1.59 -4.04 10.48
CA GLY A 95 2.53 -4.83 9.69
C GLY A 95 2.66 -4.45 8.22
N TYR A 96 1.72 -3.72 7.61
CA TYR A 96 1.56 -3.64 6.14
C TYR A 96 1.83 -2.26 5.52
N CYS A 97 3.02 -1.67 5.74
CA CYS A 97 3.34 -0.37 5.15
C CYS A 97 3.68 -0.43 3.65
N LEU A 98 4.03 -1.62 3.16
CA LEU A 98 4.33 -1.96 1.77
C LEU A 98 3.83 -3.38 1.52
N SER A 99 3.07 -3.56 0.44
CA SER A 99 2.51 -4.84 0.01
C SER A 99 2.49 -4.92 -1.52
N ARG A 100 2.19 -6.08 -2.08
CA ARG A 100 1.86 -6.15 -3.51
C ARG A 100 0.48 -5.55 -3.75
N VAL A 101 0.23 -5.13 -4.98
CA VAL A 101 -1.09 -4.61 -5.38
C VAL A 101 -2.19 -5.68 -5.20
N GLN A 102 -1.93 -6.94 -5.55
CA GLN A 102 -2.89 -8.03 -5.35
C GLN A 102 -3.28 -8.24 -3.87
N ASP A 103 -2.38 -7.92 -2.94
CA ASP A 103 -2.59 -8.10 -1.50
C ASP A 103 -3.55 -7.04 -0.92
N LEU A 104 -3.99 -6.07 -1.73
CA LEU A 104 -5.06 -5.14 -1.36
C LEU A 104 -6.40 -5.87 -1.16
N THR A 105 -6.58 -7.06 -1.74
CA THR A 105 -7.75 -7.92 -1.51
C THR A 105 -7.91 -8.37 -0.05
N ARG A 106 -6.88 -8.21 0.79
CA ARG A 106 -6.95 -8.52 2.23
C ARG A 106 -7.92 -7.63 3.01
N TYR A 107 -8.36 -6.50 2.46
CA TYR A 107 -9.30 -5.61 3.14
C TYR A 107 -10.68 -6.26 3.24
N ASN A 108 -11.19 -6.35 4.46
CA ASN A 108 -12.54 -6.86 4.74
C ASN A 108 -13.59 -5.75 4.86
N SER A 109 -13.16 -4.49 4.82
CA SER A 109 -14.02 -3.31 4.83
C SER A 109 -13.39 -2.21 3.99
N ILE A 110 -14.22 -1.39 3.36
CA ILE A 110 -13.73 -0.20 2.66
C ILE A 110 -13.62 0.98 3.64
N PRO A 111 -12.56 1.81 3.55
CA PRO A 111 -12.50 3.07 4.28
C PRO A 111 -13.70 3.93 3.91
N ARG A 112 -14.35 4.60 4.88
CA ARG A 112 -15.48 5.51 4.63
C ARG A 112 -15.17 6.68 3.67
N THR A 113 -13.91 6.87 3.33
CA THR A 113 -13.40 7.91 2.44
C THR A 113 -12.89 7.35 1.12
N LEU A 114 -13.16 6.07 0.80
CA LEU A 114 -12.64 5.39 -0.37
C LEU A 114 -12.94 6.16 -1.66
N LEU A 115 -14.19 6.53 -1.92
CA LEU A 115 -14.53 7.26 -3.14
C LEU A 115 -14.21 8.74 -2.99
N LEU A 116 -13.06 9.18 -3.51
CA LEU A 116 -12.66 10.60 -3.61
C LEU A 116 -12.75 11.38 -2.28
N ASN A 117 -12.55 10.70 -1.14
CA ASN A 117 -12.78 11.23 0.20
C ASN A 117 -14.23 11.67 0.50
N ASN A 118 -15.20 11.22 -0.29
CA ASN A 118 -16.62 11.49 -0.16
C ASN A 118 -17.32 10.35 0.59
N ARG A 119 -17.75 10.66 1.82
CA ARG A 119 -18.42 9.68 2.70
C ARG A 119 -19.81 9.28 2.23
N ILE A 120 -20.49 10.13 1.46
CA ILE A 120 -21.82 9.83 0.93
C ILE A 120 -21.69 8.85 -0.23
N GLU A 121 -20.83 9.17 -1.21
CA GLU A 121 -20.63 8.28 -2.37
C GLU A 121 -20.05 6.94 -1.94
N THR A 122 -19.11 6.93 -0.98
CA THR A 122 -18.58 5.69 -0.42
C THR A 122 -19.67 4.83 0.23
N ARG A 123 -20.59 5.46 0.97
CA ARG A 123 -21.71 4.74 1.58
C ARG A 123 -22.67 4.18 0.53
N ILE A 124 -22.98 4.94 -0.52
CA ILE A 124 -23.83 4.48 -1.62
C ILE A 124 -23.23 3.23 -2.28
N LEU A 125 -21.91 3.23 -2.50
CA LEU A 125 -21.21 2.05 -3.02
C LEU A 125 -21.27 0.87 -2.04
N ASP A 126 -21.03 1.11 -0.74
CA ASP A 126 -21.09 0.07 0.29
C ASP A 126 -22.48 -0.58 0.40
N ASP A 127 -23.53 0.26 0.40
CA ASP A 127 -24.93 -0.17 0.42
C ASP A 127 -25.26 -0.99 -0.85
N TYR A 128 -24.78 -0.55 -2.02
CA TYR A 128 -24.92 -1.30 -3.28
C TYR A 128 -24.25 -2.67 -3.21
N LEU A 129 -22.97 -2.73 -2.83
CA LEU A 129 -22.21 -3.99 -2.72
C LEU A 129 -22.90 -4.97 -1.76
N THR A 130 -23.39 -4.46 -0.63
CA THR A 130 -24.15 -5.23 0.36
C THR A 130 -25.44 -5.79 -0.25
N SER A 131 -26.20 -4.97 -0.99
CA SER A 131 -27.46 -5.40 -1.64
C SER A 131 -27.24 -6.48 -2.71
N GLN A 132 -26.08 -6.46 -3.38
CA GLN A 132 -25.69 -7.45 -4.38
C GLN A 132 -25.00 -8.68 -3.77
N GLY A 133 -24.78 -8.71 -2.45
CA GLY A 133 -24.05 -9.81 -1.79
C GLY A 133 -22.56 -9.89 -2.18
N ILE A 134 -21.96 -8.79 -2.64
CA ILE A 134 -20.56 -8.73 -3.06
C ILE A 134 -19.69 -8.42 -1.84
N SER A 135 -18.75 -9.31 -1.51
CA SER A 135 -17.79 -9.06 -0.44
C SER A 135 -16.70 -8.07 -0.87
N ILE A 136 -16.13 -7.35 0.09
CA ILE A 136 -15.08 -6.35 -0.19
C ILE A 136 -13.84 -6.95 -0.89
N PRO A 137 -13.32 -8.13 -0.51
CA PRO A 137 -12.23 -8.78 -1.25
C PRO A 137 -12.58 -9.05 -2.72
N ILE A 138 -13.81 -9.49 -3.01
CA ILE A 138 -14.28 -9.74 -4.38
C ILE A 138 -14.38 -8.41 -5.15
N PHE A 139 -14.97 -7.38 -4.54
CA PHE A 139 -15.05 -6.04 -5.13
C PHE A 139 -13.65 -5.48 -5.49
N ILE A 140 -12.67 -5.60 -4.58
CA ILE A 140 -11.30 -5.15 -4.84
C ILE A 140 -10.67 -5.98 -5.97
N SER A 141 -10.85 -7.29 -5.98
CA SER A 141 -10.35 -8.17 -7.05
C SER A 141 -10.94 -7.78 -8.42
N GLN A 142 -12.24 -7.48 -8.48
CA GLN A 142 -12.90 -6.97 -9.69
C GLN A 142 -12.31 -5.61 -10.12
N CYS A 143 -12.10 -4.69 -9.17
CA CYS A 143 -11.49 -3.40 -9.45
C CYS A 143 -10.07 -3.54 -10.04
N LEU A 144 -9.25 -4.40 -9.45
CA LEU A 144 -7.88 -4.64 -9.91
C LEU A 144 -7.88 -5.26 -11.31
N SER A 145 -8.63 -6.34 -11.52
CA SER A 145 -8.66 -7.06 -12.80
C SER A 145 -9.20 -6.21 -13.97
N LEU A 146 -10.24 -5.41 -13.73
CA LEU A 146 -10.88 -4.62 -14.79
C LEU A 146 -10.17 -3.29 -15.06
N TYR A 147 -9.65 -2.64 -14.02
CA TYR A 147 -9.30 -1.22 -14.11
C TYR A 147 -7.82 -0.89 -13.94
N ILE A 148 -6.98 -1.80 -13.41
CA ILE A 148 -5.57 -1.48 -13.13
C ILE A 148 -4.77 -1.12 -14.39
N ASN A 149 -5.03 -1.81 -15.51
CA ASN A 149 -4.32 -1.61 -16.77
C ASN A 149 -5.03 -0.65 -17.73
N THR A 150 -6.31 -0.34 -17.47
CA THR A 150 -7.14 0.50 -18.35
C THR A 150 -7.28 1.93 -17.84
N THR A 151 -6.97 2.18 -16.57
CA THR A 151 -7.07 3.50 -15.95
C THR A 151 -5.68 4.09 -15.74
N VAL A 152 -5.42 5.26 -16.31
CA VAL A 152 -4.19 6.02 -16.04
C VAL A 152 -4.31 6.68 -14.66
N ILE A 153 -3.75 6.05 -13.64
CA ILE A 153 -3.79 6.52 -12.24
C ILE A 153 -2.50 7.24 -11.86
N TYR A 154 -1.37 6.67 -12.24
CA TYR A 154 -0.04 7.23 -12.00
C TYR A 154 0.65 7.48 -13.34
N PRO A 155 0.79 8.74 -13.79
CA PRO A 155 1.37 9.04 -15.11
C PRO A 155 2.81 8.52 -15.30
N SER A 156 3.56 8.40 -14.20
CA SER A 156 4.99 8.03 -14.22
C SER A 156 5.25 6.55 -13.92
N CYS A 157 4.22 5.72 -13.75
CA CYS A 157 4.39 4.32 -13.33
C CYS A 157 3.20 3.47 -13.80
N ILE A 158 3.51 2.32 -14.43
CA ILE A 158 2.53 1.29 -14.77
C ILE A 158 2.60 0.23 -13.68
N LEU A 159 1.49 0.01 -12.97
CA LEU A 159 1.39 -0.99 -11.92
C LEU A 159 0.79 -2.28 -12.48
N ASN A 160 1.24 -3.40 -11.93
CA ASN A 160 0.57 -4.69 -12.08
C ASN A 160 0.33 -5.33 -10.69
N GLU A 161 -0.27 -6.51 -10.67
CA GLU A 161 -0.60 -7.25 -9.44
C GLU A 161 0.59 -7.48 -8.50
N ASN A 162 1.80 -7.63 -9.04
CA ASN A 162 3.02 -7.87 -8.29
C ASN A 162 3.78 -6.58 -7.91
N SER A 163 3.37 -5.42 -8.43
CA SER A 163 4.03 -4.15 -8.10
C SER A 163 3.93 -3.86 -6.60
N LEU A 164 5.02 -3.34 -6.04
CA LEU A 164 5.06 -2.95 -4.62
C LEU A 164 4.49 -1.56 -4.40
N ILE A 165 3.50 -1.47 -3.52
CA ILE A 165 2.77 -0.25 -3.23
C ILE A 165 2.66 0.00 -1.73
N CYS A 166 2.90 1.24 -1.32
CA CYS A 166 2.71 1.62 0.08
C CYS A 166 1.23 1.81 0.39
N LYS A 167 0.89 1.84 1.69
CA LYS A 167 -0.50 2.05 2.14
C LYS A 167 -1.17 3.26 1.47
N ASN A 168 -0.54 4.44 1.49
CA ASN A 168 -1.15 5.67 0.97
C ASN A 168 -1.37 5.61 -0.55
N CYS A 169 -0.38 5.10 -1.29
CA CYS A 169 -0.51 4.92 -2.74
C CYS A 169 -1.55 3.82 -3.07
N GLY A 170 -1.66 2.78 -2.24
CA GLY A 170 -2.67 1.73 -2.36
C GLY A 170 -4.08 2.27 -2.13
N GLU A 171 -4.27 3.09 -1.11
CA GLU A 171 -5.55 3.76 -0.82
C GLU A 171 -5.96 4.69 -1.98
N TYR A 172 -5.02 5.46 -2.54
CA TYR A 172 -5.29 6.30 -3.70
C TYR A 172 -5.62 5.47 -4.96
N LEU A 173 -4.87 4.40 -5.20
CA LEU A 173 -5.15 3.44 -6.28
C LEU A 173 -6.57 2.90 -6.16
N LEU A 174 -6.93 2.33 -5.00
CA LEU A 174 -8.27 1.81 -4.75
C LEU A 174 -9.35 2.88 -4.91
N SER A 175 -9.09 4.13 -4.49
CA SER A 175 -10.01 5.24 -4.69
C SER A 175 -10.35 5.47 -6.17
N GLN A 176 -9.33 5.47 -7.04
CA GLN A 176 -9.53 5.68 -8.48
C GLN A 176 -10.20 4.48 -9.16
N LEU A 177 -9.84 3.25 -8.79
CA LEU A 177 -10.47 2.05 -9.36
C LEU A 177 -11.92 1.91 -8.89
N ALA A 178 -12.20 2.18 -7.62
CA ALA A 178 -13.55 2.21 -7.07
C ALA A 178 -14.43 3.25 -7.77
N TYR A 179 -13.86 4.39 -8.17
CA TYR A 179 -14.58 5.38 -8.97
C TYR A 179 -15.01 4.81 -10.32
N GLN A 180 -14.12 4.11 -11.03
CA GLN A 180 -14.47 3.47 -12.31
C GLN A 180 -15.55 2.40 -12.14
N TYR A 181 -15.42 1.57 -11.09
CA TYR A 181 -16.47 0.60 -10.75
C TYR A 181 -17.81 1.29 -10.50
N ARG A 182 -17.83 2.36 -9.70
CA ARG A 182 -19.05 3.11 -9.39
C ARG A 182 -19.67 3.77 -10.62
N VAL A 183 -18.86 4.24 -11.57
CA VAL A 183 -19.33 4.76 -12.86
C VAL A 183 -19.97 3.66 -13.72
N SER A 184 -19.48 2.42 -13.62
CA SER A 184 -19.98 1.28 -14.42
C SER A 184 -21.32 0.69 -13.94
N ILE A 185 -21.76 1.00 -12.71
CA ILE A 185 -23.04 0.52 -12.17
C ILE A 185 -24.19 1.16 -12.94
N CYS A 186 -25.16 0.33 -13.40
CA CYS A 186 -26.32 0.84 -14.11
C CYS A 186 -27.22 1.68 -13.19
N SER A 187 -27.83 2.73 -13.74
CA SER A 187 -28.59 3.68 -12.92
C SER A 187 -29.84 3.05 -12.31
N ASP A 188 -30.48 2.08 -12.97
CA ASP A 188 -31.65 1.36 -12.49
C ASP A 188 -31.36 0.43 -11.30
N GLU A 189 -30.09 0.10 -11.06
CA GLU A 189 -29.65 -0.66 -9.88
C GLU A 189 -29.46 0.23 -8.64
N LEU A 190 -29.58 1.55 -8.78
CA LEU A 190 -29.37 2.51 -7.70
C LEU A 190 -30.68 3.10 -7.17
N PRO A 191 -30.72 3.55 -5.90
CA PRO A 191 -31.88 4.26 -5.37
C PRO A 191 -32.21 5.56 -6.13
N ASN A 192 -33.49 5.87 -6.29
CA ASN A 192 -33.94 7.04 -7.06
C ASN A 192 -33.41 8.38 -6.50
N ASP A 193 -33.23 8.50 -5.18
CA ASP A 193 -32.65 9.67 -4.53
C ASP A 193 -31.15 9.85 -4.81
N VAL A 194 -30.46 8.80 -5.27
CA VAL A 194 -29.08 8.88 -5.77
C VAL A 194 -29.07 9.37 -7.23
N ILE A 195 -29.92 8.77 -8.07
CA ILE A 195 -29.97 9.06 -9.51
C ILE A 195 -30.41 10.51 -9.78
N THR A 196 -31.35 11.02 -9.01
CA THR A 196 -31.95 12.34 -9.21
C THR A 196 -31.08 13.50 -8.71
N LYS A 197 -29.92 13.22 -8.11
CA LYS A 197 -29.02 14.28 -7.64
C LYS A 197 -28.50 15.09 -8.83
N PRO A 198 -28.55 16.43 -8.75
CA PRO A 198 -27.87 17.26 -9.74
C PRO A 198 -26.37 17.05 -9.67
N ASN A 199 -25.69 17.05 -10.82
CA ASN A 199 -24.23 16.98 -10.88
C ASN A 199 -23.61 18.20 -10.20
N CYS A 200 -22.56 17.95 -9.40
CA CYS A 200 -21.71 19.02 -8.91
C CYS A 200 -20.98 19.66 -10.09
N TYR A 201 -20.92 21.00 -10.15
CA TYR A 201 -20.15 21.72 -11.16
C TYR A 201 -18.69 21.24 -11.24
N TYR A 202 -18.08 20.97 -10.09
CA TYR A 202 -16.69 20.49 -10.02
C TYR A 202 -16.54 18.97 -10.22
N GLY A 203 -17.65 18.22 -10.29
CA GLY A 203 -17.67 16.77 -10.43
C GLY A 203 -16.75 16.04 -9.46
N ARG A 204 -16.04 15.02 -9.96
CA ARG A 204 -15.01 14.24 -9.24
C ARG A 204 -13.88 15.09 -8.64
N TYR A 205 -13.66 16.31 -9.14
CA TYR A 205 -12.62 17.23 -8.66
C TYR A 205 -13.10 18.18 -7.56
N CYS A 206 -14.36 18.07 -7.12
CA CYS A 206 -14.89 18.91 -6.05
C CYS A 206 -14.13 18.70 -4.74
N ARG A 207 -13.42 19.71 -4.24
CA ARG A 207 -12.76 19.61 -2.93
C ARG A 207 -13.76 19.68 -1.78
N TYR A 208 -14.87 20.38 -1.96
CA TYR A 208 -15.87 20.58 -0.90
C TYR A 208 -16.59 19.29 -0.49
N GLN A 209 -16.65 18.31 -1.40
CA GLN A 209 -17.28 17.01 -1.16
C GLN A 209 -16.66 16.22 0.00
N SER A 210 -15.38 16.46 0.33
CA SER A 210 -14.67 15.67 1.33
C SER A 210 -14.91 16.13 2.77
N TYR A 211 -15.26 17.41 2.98
CA TYR A 211 -15.46 17.99 4.30
C TYR A 211 -16.84 18.60 4.53
N ASN A 212 -17.63 18.88 3.49
CA ASN A 212 -19.01 19.34 3.66
C ASN A 212 -20.01 18.21 3.36
N TYR A 213 -20.53 17.60 4.43
CA TYR A 213 -21.51 16.53 4.36
C TYR A 213 -22.79 16.92 3.61
N HIS A 214 -23.32 18.12 3.84
CA HIS A 214 -24.55 18.59 3.17
C HIS A 214 -24.34 18.75 1.66
N HIS A 215 -23.17 19.21 1.23
CA HIS A 215 -22.81 19.31 -0.18
C HIS A 215 -22.69 17.93 -0.83
N ALA A 216 -21.93 17.02 -0.20
CA ALA A 216 -21.80 15.63 -0.65
C ALA A 216 -23.14 14.89 -0.74
N ARG A 217 -24.09 15.22 0.15
CA ARG A 217 -25.43 14.64 0.12
C ARG A 217 -26.30 15.19 -1.01
N ARG A 218 -26.17 16.49 -1.30
CA ARG A 218 -27.05 17.20 -2.24
C ARG A 218 -26.67 17.02 -3.71
N PHE A 219 -25.39 16.85 -4.02
CA PHE A 219 -24.89 16.78 -5.39
C PHE A 219 -24.30 15.41 -5.70
N ASN A 220 -24.41 14.98 -6.97
CA ASN A 220 -23.69 13.84 -7.50
C ASN A 220 -22.23 14.24 -7.76
N HIS A 221 -21.28 13.43 -7.30
CA HIS A 221 -19.84 13.61 -7.59
C HIS A 221 -19.27 12.49 -8.47
N ILE A 222 -20.08 11.51 -8.84
CA ILE A 222 -19.79 10.52 -9.90
C ILE A 222 -20.15 11.15 -11.25
N CYS A 223 -19.43 12.22 -11.58
CA CYS A 223 -19.57 12.97 -12.83
C CYS A 223 -18.28 13.76 -13.12
N GLU A 224 -18.10 14.12 -14.38
CA GLU A 224 -17.02 15.02 -14.81
C GLU A 224 -17.36 16.48 -14.55
N ARG A 225 -16.33 17.33 -14.55
CA ARG A 225 -16.50 18.78 -14.40
C ARG A 225 -17.29 19.33 -15.59
N SER A 226 -18.37 20.04 -15.32
CA SER A 226 -19.08 20.81 -16.35
C SER A 226 -18.38 22.15 -16.59
N PHE A 227 -18.25 22.54 -17.86
CA PHE A 227 -17.77 23.85 -18.28
C PHE A 227 -18.95 24.74 -18.66
#